data_AF-A0A0W0TP62-F1
#
_entry.id   AF-A0A0W0TP62-F1
#
_cell.length_a   1.000
_cell.length_b   1.000
_cell.length_c   1.000
_cell.angle_alpha   90.00
_cell.angle_beta   90.00
_cell.angle_gamma   90.00
#
_symmetry.space_group_name_H-M   'P 1'
#
loop_
_entity.id
_entity.type
_entity.pdbx_description
1 polymer ?
#
loop_
_entity_poly.entity_id
_entity_poly.type
_entity_poly.pdbx_seq_one_letter_code
_entity_poly.pdbx_strand_id
1 'polypeptide(L)'
;MKTITAVMWDPGDDLVNKSLDEKITLIEAKFKQAYQLAMAGDPDKDNTLVFLCPEFSLLNMDASEKSFSYSKQAFQKAGERLQKLVNDFPNAIIIPGTTYLEKTLDLADAKKKIKYADTIKKWQLRNFKPAQDFQQEIAGMTLVKNTSTAFFHSGDVTHKPKRYSKRIEANELLEPFIGMFYPGHGEPFFTQNGIRFGIEICADHKEGVLVSEQRRTGQVVDVHLIVANTIYTIPNKVAKDTAIVINCAGSFQSDIHAAKATGVWIRDADGTLDAVEMSPCAIDDLRIYADIPLPTRKGDYSFSPNVFI
;
A
#
# COMPACT_ATOMS: atom_id res chain seq x y z
N MET A 1 -3.61 17.65 19.57
CA MET A 1 -2.45 17.32 18.70
C MET A 1 -2.85 16.12 17.87
N LYS A 2 -2.58 16.13 16.57
CA LYS A 2 -2.91 14.99 15.69
C LYS A 2 -1.96 13.82 15.95
N THR A 3 -2.52 12.62 16.00
CA THR A 3 -1.78 11.37 16.21
C THR A 3 -2.12 10.34 15.14
N ILE A 4 -1.21 9.40 14.94
CA ILE A 4 -1.40 8.21 14.12
C ILE A 4 -1.31 6.99 15.03
N THR A 5 -2.18 6.02 14.80
CA THR A 5 -2.02 4.67 15.33
C THR A 5 -1.85 3.71 14.18
N ALA A 6 -0.69 3.05 14.10
CA ALA A 6 -0.41 2.06 13.06
C ALA A 6 -0.68 0.66 13.59
N VAL A 7 -1.49 -0.11 12.86
CA VAL A 7 -1.76 -1.51 13.15
C VAL A 7 -1.36 -2.34 11.93
N MET A 8 -0.48 -3.31 12.13
CA MET A 8 -0.01 -4.19 11.07
C MET A 8 -0.36 -5.63 11.44
N TRP A 9 -1.15 -6.26 10.59
CA TRP A 9 -1.55 -7.66 10.73
C TRP A 9 -0.62 -8.55 9.92
N ASP A 10 -0.01 -9.53 10.58
CA ASP A 10 0.67 -10.63 9.91
C ASP A 10 -0.30 -11.83 9.80
N PRO A 11 -0.91 -12.05 8.63
CA PRO A 11 -1.87 -13.13 8.47
C PRO A 11 -1.23 -14.53 8.46
N GLY A 12 0.11 -14.64 8.37
CA GLY A 12 0.77 -15.93 8.15
C GLY A 12 0.11 -16.73 7.01
N ASP A 13 -0.23 -17.98 7.30
CA ASP A 13 -0.88 -18.88 6.33
C ASP A 13 -2.41 -18.74 6.28
N ASP A 14 -3.03 -17.90 7.13
CA ASP A 14 -4.48 -17.82 7.27
C ASP A 14 -5.18 -17.43 5.97
N LEU A 15 -4.50 -16.74 5.05
CA LEU A 15 -5.09 -16.31 3.78
C LEU A 15 -4.73 -17.23 2.60
N VAL A 16 -3.75 -18.14 2.73
CA VAL A 16 -3.10 -18.80 1.58
C VAL A 16 -4.05 -19.67 0.76
N ASN A 17 -5.14 -20.21 1.31
CA ASN A 17 -6.08 -21.07 0.55
C ASN A 17 -7.53 -20.58 0.59
N LYS A 18 -7.73 -19.28 0.85
CA LYS A 18 -9.06 -18.69 0.97
C LYS A 18 -9.49 -17.99 -0.31
N SER A 19 -10.79 -18.09 -0.60
CA SER A 19 -11.42 -17.27 -1.62
C SER A 19 -11.29 -15.78 -1.27
N LEU A 20 -11.46 -14.90 -2.25
CA LEU A 20 -11.40 -13.46 -2.01
C LEU A 20 -12.41 -13.02 -0.94
N ASP A 21 -13.62 -13.59 -0.94
CA ASP A 21 -14.66 -13.21 0.03
C ASP A 21 -14.33 -13.63 1.46
N GLU A 22 -13.76 -14.83 1.63
CA GLU A 22 -13.28 -15.31 2.93
C GLU A 22 -12.10 -14.48 3.44
N LYS A 23 -11.16 -14.11 2.56
CA LYS A 23 -10.04 -13.20 2.90
C LYS A 23 -10.55 -11.86 3.41
N ILE A 24 -11.51 -11.26 2.70
CA ILE A 24 -12.10 -9.98 3.11
C ILE A 24 -12.83 -10.12 4.43
N THR A 25 -13.58 -11.20 4.66
CA THR A 25 -14.26 -11.46 5.94
C THR A 25 -13.29 -11.54 7.11
N LEU A 26 -12.13 -12.19 6.94
CA LEU A 26 -11.10 -12.24 7.97
C LEU A 26 -10.45 -10.87 8.21
N ILE A 27 -10.16 -10.13 7.14
CA ILE A 27 -9.64 -8.76 7.25
C ILE A 27 -10.61 -7.87 8.01
N GLU A 28 -11.91 -7.93 7.73
CA GLU A 28 -12.94 -7.14 8.43
C GLU A 28 -12.98 -7.50 9.93
N ALA A 29 -12.95 -8.79 10.26
CA ALA A 29 -12.96 -9.26 11.64
C ALA A 29 -11.69 -8.81 12.40
N LYS A 30 -10.52 -8.98 11.78
CA LYS A 30 -9.24 -8.60 12.35
C LYS A 30 -9.09 -7.09 12.50
N PHE A 31 -9.56 -6.32 11.52
CA PHE A 31 -9.62 -4.87 11.62
C PHE A 31 -10.46 -4.42 12.83
N LYS A 32 -11.65 -5.01 13.03
CA LYS A 32 -12.51 -4.65 14.17
C LYS A 32 -11.84 -4.97 15.51
N GLN A 33 -11.19 -6.13 15.62
CA GLN A 33 -10.40 -6.50 16.79
C GLN A 33 -9.27 -5.50 17.04
N ALA A 34 -8.48 -5.20 16.00
CA ALA A 34 -7.39 -4.22 16.05
C ALA A 34 -7.87 -2.84 16.46
N TYR A 35 -8.99 -2.37 15.89
CA TYR A 35 -9.60 -1.09 16.22
C TYR A 35 -10.00 -1.03 17.70
N GLN A 36 -10.65 -2.09 18.22
CA GLN A 36 -11.00 -2.16 19.63
C GLN A 36 -9.77 -2.11 20.55
N LEU A 37 -8.70 -2.83 20.22
CA LEU A 37 -7.47 -2.84 21.01
C LEU A 37 -6.73 -1.49 20.97
N ALA A 38 -6.69 -0.85 19.80
CA ALA A 38 -5.93 0.37 19.55
C ALA A 38 -6.67 1.64 19.96
N MET A 39 -8.00 1.64 19.90
CA MET A 39 -8.84 2.83 20.08
C MET A 39 -9.72 2.79 21.34
N ALA A 40 -9.44 1.90 22.31
CA ALA A 40 -10.20 1.79 23.56
C ALA A 40 -10.14 3.03 24.48
N GLY A 41 -9.40 4.08 24.09
CA GLY A 41 -9.19 5.30 24.86
C GLY A 41 -10.19 6.42 24.54
N ASP A 42 -9.71 7.65 24.68
CA ASP A 42 -10.48 8.88 24.47
C ASP A 42 -11.03 8.98 23.03
N PRO A 43 -12.37 8.93 22.83
CA PRO A 43 -12.99 9.02 21.51
C PRO A 43 -12.86 10.41 20.88
N ASP A 44 -12.59 11.44 21.68
CA ASP A 44 -12.42 12.83 21.20
C ASP A 44 -10.98 13.09 20.72
N LYS A 45 -10.09 12.09 20.84
CA LYS A 45 -8.72 12.20 20.36
C LYS A 45 -8.68 12.26 18.84
N ASP A 46 -8.05 13.33 18.33
CA ASP A 46 -7.72 13.49 16.91
C ASP A 46 -6.61 12.49 16.50
N ASN A 47 -7.01 11.22 16.36
CA ASN A 47 -6.17 10.08 16.07
C ASN A 47 -6.67 9.39 14.80
N THR A 48 -5.77 9.16 13.85
CA THR A 48 -6.06 8.40 12.64
C THR A 48 -5.43 7.01 12.74
N LEU A 49 -6.26 5.97 12.64
CA LEU A 49 -5.81 4.59 12.65
C LEU A 49 -5.49 4.12 11.23
N VAL A 50 -4.32 3.52 11.03
CA VAL A 50 -3.91 2.91 9.76
C VAL A 50 -3.75 1.41 9.97
N PHE A 51 -4.64 0.61 9.40
CA PHE A 51 -4.58 -0.85 9.41
C PHE A 51 -3.96 -1.35 8.11
N LEU A 52 -2.87 -2.10 8.19
CA LEU A 52 -2.15 -2.63 7.03
C LEU A 52 -2.01 -4.16 7.12
N CYS A 53 -2.17 -4.83 5.98
CA CYS A 53 -1.65 -6.17 5.74
C CYS A 53 -0.45 -6.10 4.78
N PRO A 54 0.44 -7.10 4.79
CA PRO A 54 1.60 -7.13 3.91
C PRO A 54 1.23 -7.34 2.44
N GLU A 55 2.22 -7.16 1.57
CA GLU A 55 2.11 -7.51 0.16
C GLU A 55 1.66 -8.97 0.00
N PHE A 56 0.86 -9.23 -1.04
CA PHE A 56 0.31 -10.54 -1.39
C PHE A 56 -0.79 -11.13 -0.50
N SER A 57 -1.20 -10.42 0.55
CA SER A 57 -2.34 -10.83 1.39
C SER A 57 -3.64 -11.11 0.60
N LEU A 58 -3.80 -10.51 -0.58
CA LEU A 58 -4.93 -10.73 -1.49
C LEU A 58 -4.51 -11.35 -2.84
N LEU A 59 -3.51 -12.22 -2.88
CA LEU A 59 -3.24 -13.06 -4.05
C LEU A 59 -4.23 -14.22 -4.16
N ASN A 60 -4.57 -14.62 -5.39
CA ASN A 60 -5.38 -15.81 -5.62
C ASN A 60 -4.49 -17.07 -5.67
N MET A 61 -4.16 -17.63 -4.52
CA MET A 61 -3.28 -18.80 -4.43
C MET A 61 -4.00 -20.15 -4.64
N ASP A 62 -5.20 -20.14 -5.23
CA ASP A 62 -5.93 -21.37 -5.57
C ASP A 62 -5.14 -22.18 -6.61
N ALA A 63 -4.65 -23.35 -6.21
CA ALA A 63 -3.84 -24.23 -7.08
C ALA A 63 -4.60 -24.75 -8.31
N SER A 64 -5.93 -24.67 -8.32
CA SER A 64 -6.76 -25.02 -9.49
C SER A 64 -6.84 -23.89 -10.52
N GLU A 65 -6.49 -22.66 -10.15
CA GLU A 65 -6.55 -21.50 -11.01
C GLU A 65 -5.26 -21.35 -11.82
N LYS A 66 -5.40 -20.90 -13.08
CA LYS A 66 -4.25 -20.67 -13.99
C LYS A 66 -3.57 -19.32 -13.76
N SER A 67 -4.02 -18.55 -12.77
CA SER A 67 -3.51 -17.21 -12.49
C SER A 67 -3.73 -16.83 -11.03
N PHE A 68 -2.75 -16.17 -10.41
CA PHE A 68 -2.90 -15.60 -9.07
C PHE A 68 -3.64 -14.26 -9.04
N SER A 69 -4.30 -13.88 -10.13
CA SER A 69 -5.05 -12.64 -10.27
C SER A 69 -6.53 -12.80 -9.96
N TYR A 70 -7.15 -11.69 -9.55
CA TYR A 70 -8.60 -11.55 -9.56
C TYR A 70 -9.04 -10.66 -10.73
N SER A 71 -10.25 -10.94 -11.22
CA SER A 71 -10.91 -10.03 -12.15
C SER A 71 -11.18 -8.68 -11.49
N LYS A 72 -11.19 -7.62 -12.29
CA LYS A 72 -11.49 -6.26 -11.81
C LYS A 72 -12.85 -6.18 -11.11
N GLN A 73 -13.85 -6.94 -11.57
CA GLN A 73 -15.19 -6.95 -11.01
C GLN A 73 -15.23 -7.64 -9.64
N ALA A 74 -14.56 -8.78 -9.48
CA ALA A 74 -14.47 -9.47 -8.20
C ALA A 74 -13.81 -8.57 -7.15
N PHE A 75 -12.68 -7.93 -7.50
CA PHE A 75 -12.01 -7.00 -6.59
C PHE A 75 -12.83 -5.74 -6.31
N GLN A 76 -13.62 -5.26 -7.27
CA GLN A 76 -14.53 -4.13 -7.01
C GLN A 76 -15.56 -4.46 -5.94
N LYS A 77 -16.22 -5.63 -6.01
CA LYS A 77 -17.19 -6.07 -4.99
C LYS A 77 -16.56 -6.20 -3.60
N ALA A 78 -15.37 -6.79 -3.53
CA ALA A 78 -14.58 -6.84 -2.28
C ALA A 78 -14.26 -5.43 -1.75
N GLY A 79 -13.89 -4.51 -2.64
CA GLY A 79 -13.61 -3.12 -2.27
C GLY A 79 -14.83 -2.34 -1.79
N GLU A 80 -16.03 -2.65 -2.29
CA GLU A 80 -17.28 -2.04 -1.80
C GLU A 80 -17.56 -2.42 -0.34
N ARG A 81 -17.26 -3.67 0.06
CA ARG A 81 -17.35 -4.10 1.46
C ARG A 81 -16.39 -3.34 2.38
N LEU A 82 -15.11 -3.26 2.00
CA LEU A 82 -14.11 -2.52 2.77
C LEU A 82 -14.41 -1.01 2.82
N GLN A 83 -14.91 -0.44 1.73
CA GLN A 83 -15.34 0.97 1.71
C GLN A 83 -16.53 1.22 2.64
N LYS A 84 -17.50 0.30 2.68
CA LYS A 84 -18.61 0.37 3.64
C LYS A 84 -18.09 0.31 5.07
N LEU A 85 -17.16 -0.61 5.35
CA LEU A 85 -16.58 -0.74 6.68
C LEU A 85 -15.90 0.55 7.15
N VAL A 86 -15.04 1.17 6.35
CA VAL A 86 -14.36 2.42 6.77
C VAL A 86 -15.32 3.61 6.94
N ASN A 87 -16.53 3.58 6.36
CA ASN A 87 -17.54 4.61 6.63
C ASN A 87 -18.12 4.50 8.05
N ASP A 88 -18.12 3.31 8.64
CA ASP A 88 -18.51 3.11 10.04
C ASP A 88 -17.39 3.51 11.01
N PHE A 89 -16.16 3.71 10.51
CA PHE A 89 -14.97 4.05 11.28
C PHE A 89 -14.22 5.23 10.61
N PRO A 90 -14.74 6.46 10.69
CA PRO A 90 -14.30 7.58 9.84
C PRO A 90 -12.84 8.00 10.03
N ASN A 91 -12.24 7.66 11.17
CA ASN A 91 -10.84 7.91 11.47
C ASN A 91 -9.90 6.76 11.06
N ALA A 92 -10.40 5.74 10.37
CA ALA A 92 -9.63 4.58 9.95
C ALA A 92 -9.27 4.61 8.47
N ILE A 93 -8.10 4.06 8.18
CA ILE A 93 -7.61 3.72 6.85
C ILE A 93 -7.35 2.21 6.85
N ILE A 94 -7.90 1.49 5.87
CA ILE A 94 -7.65 0.05 5.69
C ILE A 94 -6.87 -0.16 4.40
N ILE A 95 -5.73 -0.83 4.51
CA ILE A 95 -4.87 -1.24 3.40
C ILE A 95 -4.71 -2.77 3.50
N PRO A 96 -5.52 -3.56 2.77
CA PRO A 96 -5.61 -5.01 2.96
C PRO A 96 -4.43 -5.77 2.31
N GLY A 97 -3.27 -5.12 2.14
CA GLY A 97 -2.15 -5.65 1.39
C GLY A 97 -2.25 -5.39 -0.10
N THR A 98 -1.75 -6.33 -0.90
CA THR A 98 -1.81 -6.24 -2.37
C THR A 98 -2.48 -7.43 -3.02
N THR A 99 -2.95 -7.19 -4.24
CA THR A 99 -3.56 -8.18 -5.12
C THR A 99 -3.01 -8.05 -6.54
N TYR A 100 -3.09 -9.12 -7.32
CA TYR A 100 -2.86 -9.07 -8.76
C TYR A 100 -4.16 -8.80 -9.48
N LEU A 101 -4.26 -7.63 -10.12
CA LEU A 101 -5.41 -7.27 -10.93
C LEU A 101 -5.10 -7.44 -12.41
N GLU A 102 -5.99 -8.15 -13.10
CA GLU A 102 -5.90 -8.29 -14.55
C GLU A 102 -5.97 -6.92 -15.25
N LYS A 103 -5.12 -6.78 -16.27
CA LYS A 103 -4.97 -5.56 -17.04
C LYS A 103 -5.27 -5.82 -18.51
N THR A 104 -6.46 -5.41 -18.93
CA THR A 104 -6.76 -5.29 -20.36
C THR A 104 -6.03 -4.07 -20.94
N LEU A 105 -5.28 -4.29 -22.02
CA LEU A 105 -4.63 -3.22 -22.78
C LEU A 105 -5.60 -2.68 -23.83
N ASP A 106 -5.68 -1.35 -23.91
CA ASP A 106 -6.36 -0.65 -24.99
C ASP A 106 -5.36 -0.46 -26.14
N LEU A 107 -5.34 -1.42 -27.06
CA LEU A 107 -4.43 -1.42 -28.21
C LEU A 107 -4.95 -0.58 -29.39
N ALA A 108 -6.20 -0.12 -29.33
CA ALA A 108 -6.78 0.77 -30.33
C ALA A 108 -6.25 2.20 -30.18
N ASP A 109 -5.90 2.61 -28.96
CA ASP A 109 -5.23 3.88 -28.68
C ASP A 109 -3.73 3.79 -29.00
N ALA A 110 -3.31 4.47 -30.06
CA ALA A 110 -1.92 4.46 -30.53
C ALA A 110 -0.92 4.99 -29.48
N LYS A 111 -1.28 6.00 -28.69
CA LYS A 111 -0.40 6.56 -27.65
C LYS A 111 -0.22 5.54 -26.53
N LYS A 112 -1.29 4.85 -26.13
CA LYS A 112 -1.21 3.77 -25.14
C LYS A 112 -0.42 2.59 -25.68
N LYS A 113 -0.64 2.18 -26.94
CA LYS A 113 0.11 1.09 -27.57
C LYS A 113 1.62 1.33 -27.57
N ILE A 114 2.07 2.53 -27.93
CA ILE A 114 3.50 2.90 -27.88
C ILE A 114 4.03 2.77 -26.44
N LYS A 115 3.32 3.35 -25.46
CA LYS A 115 3.68 3.27 -24.05
C LYS A 115 3.76 1.81 -23.54
N TYR A 116 2.85 0.95 -24.00
CA TYR A 116 2.82 -0.47 -23.63
C TYR A 116 4.02 -1.20 -24.23
N ALA A 117 4.28 -1.01 -25.52
CA ALA A 117 5.41 -1.60 -26.22
C ALA A 117 6.76 -1.20 -25.57
N ASP A 118 6.94 0.08 -25.24
CA ASP A 118 8.14 0.56 -24.54
C ASP A 118 8.33 -0.10 -23.18
N THR A 119 7.23 -0.35 -22.47
CA THR A 119 7.26 -1.00 -21.15
C THR A 119 7.68 -2.45 -21.27
N ILE A 120 7.11 -3.19 -22.22
CA ILE A 120 7.44 -4.61 -22.46
C ILE A 120 8.87 -4.76 -22.97
N LYS A 121 9.32 -3.88 -23.87
CA LYS A 121 10.71 -3.87 -24.36
C LYS A 121 11.71 -3.69 -23.21
N LYS A 122 11.45 -2.75 -22.29
CA LYS A 122 12.29 -2.55 -21.09
C LYS A 122 12.31 -3.79 -20.22
N TRP A 123 11.18 -4.47 -20.07
CA TRP A 123 11.08 -5.73 -19.32
C TRP A 123 11.88 -6.86 -19.98
N GLN A 124 11.75 -7.06 -21.31
CA GLN A 124 12.53 -8.05 -22.06
C GLN A 124 14.04 -7.85 -21.85
N LEU A 125 14.50 -6.60 -21.99
CA LEU A 125 15.91 -6.24 -21.79
C LEU A 125 16.40 -6.50 -20.36
N ARG A 126 15.58 -6.21 -19.34
CA ARG A 126 15.94 -6.45 -17.93
C ARG A 126 16.01 -7.93 -17.58
N ASN A 127 15.22 -8.77 -18.26
CA ASN A 127 15.14 -10.21 -18.02
C ASN A 127 15.96 -11.02 -19.03
N PHE A 128 16.89 -10.36 -19.74
CA PHE A 128 17.76 -10.99 -20.75
C PHE A 128 16.99 -11.81 -21.80
N LYS A 129 15.73 -11.46 -22.08
CA LYS A 129 14.95 -12.11 -23.13
C LYS A 129 15.31 -11.50 -24.49
N PRO A 130 15.33 -12.31 -25.57
CA PRO A 130 15.39 -11.79 -26.93
C PRO A 130 14.28 -10.76 -27.15
N ALA A 131 14.59 -9.65 -27.81
CA ALA A 131 13.58 -8.66 -28.15
C ALA A 131 12.60 -9.27 -29.17
N GLN A 132 11.39 -9.59 -28.73
CA GLN A 132 10.29 -10.02 -29.59
C GLN A 132 9.37 -8.84 -29.89
N ASP A 133 8.57 -8.96 -30.96
CA ASP A 133 7.51 -7.99 -31.20
C ASP A 133 6.54 -7.96 -30.02
N PHE A 134 6.11 -6.75 -29.63
CA PHE A 134 5.24 -6.56 -28.48
C PHE A 134 3.94 -7.37 -28.59
N GLN A 135 3.32 -7.46 -29.76
CA GLN A 135 2.07 -8.21 -29.92
C GLN A 135 2.31 -9.71 -29.80
N GLN A 136 3.46 -10.20 -30.25
CA GLN A 136 3.86 -11.59 -30.09
C GLN A 136 4.12 -11.93 -28.62
N GLU A 137 4.85 -11.06 -27.89
CA GLU A 137 5.17 -11.29 -26.48
C GLU A 137 3.90 -11.36 -25.62
N ILE A 138 2.91 -10.48 -25.86
CA ILE A 138 1.69 -10.48 -25.05
C ILE A 138 0.63 -11.50 -25.51
N ALA A 139 0.85 -12.19 -26.64
CA ALA A 139 -0.14 -13.09 -27.21
C ALA A 139 -0.41 -14.26 -26.26
N GLY A 140 -1.66 -14.40 -25.83
CA GLY A 140 -2.07 -15.46 -24.89
C GLY A 140 -1.61 -15.26 -23.45
N MET A 141 -0.94 -14.15 -23.13
CA MET A 141 -0.59 -13.81 -21.76
C MET A 141 -1.69 -12.99 -21.09
N THR A 142 -2.02 -13.35 -19.85
CA THR A 142 -2.71 -12.44 -18.95
C THR A 142 -1.72 -11.37 -18.51
N LEU A 143 -2.12 -10.10 -18.49
CA LEU A 143 -1.30 -9.03 -17.93
C LEU A 143 -1.82 -8.68 -16.55
N VAL A 144 -0.92 -8.49 -15.58
CA VAL A 144 -1.32 -8.26 -14.19
C VAL A 144 -0.64 -7.05 -13.59
N LYS A 145 -1.31 -6.41 -12.64
CA LYS A 145 -0.78 -5.33 -11.82
C LYS A 145 -0.81 -5.70 -10.36
N ASN A 146 0.34 -5.72 -9.70
CA ASN A 146 0.40 -5.74 -8.25
C ASN A 146 -0.13 -4.41 -7.70
N THR A 147 -1.27 -4.46 -7.00
CA THR A 147 -2.04 -3.28 -6.62
C THR A 147 -2.38 -3.31 -5.14
N SER A 148 -2.08 -2.22 -4.45
CA SER A 148 -2.60 -1.90 -3.13
C SER A 148 -3.73 -0.88 -3.24
N THR A 149 -4.71 -0.96 -2.34
CA THR A 149 -5.80 0.01 -2.25
C THR A 149 -5.96 0.48 -0.81
N ALA A 150 -5.89 1.78 -0.58
CA ALA A 150 -6.24 2.39 0.69
C ALA A 150 -7.72 2.81 0.66
N PHE A 151 -8.49 2.21 1.57
CA PHE A 151 -9.89 2.55 1.83
C PHE A 151 -9.95 3.48 3.05
N PHE A 152 -10.71 4.56 2.95
CA PHE A 152 -10.89 5.53 4.03
C PHE A 152 -12.21 6.26 3.85
N HIS A 153 -12.71 6.87 4.93
CA HIS A 153 -13.91 7.69 4.87
C HIS A 153 -13.59 9.07 4.30
N SER A 154 -14.20 9.43 3.18
CA SER A 154 -13.95 10.71 2.51
C SER A 154 -14.97 11.81 2.83
N GLY A 155 -16.07 11.51 3.55
CA GLY A 155 -17.22 12.41 3.72
C GLY A 155 -18.01 12.72 2.43
N ASP A 156 -17.36 12.57 1.28
CA ASP A 156 -17.88 12.76 -0.07
C ASP A 156 -17.88 11.42 -0.81
N VAL A 157 -19.08 10.96 -1.18
CA VAL A 157 -19.28 9.69 -1.90
C VAL A 157 -18.59 9.61 -3.27
N THR A 158 -18.14 10.75 -3.81
CA THR A 158 -17.40 10.79 -5.08
C THR A 158 -15.91 10.51 -4.92
N HIS A 159 -15.36 10.68 -3.72
CA HIS A 159 -13.98 10.34 -3.41
C HIS A 159 -13.83 8.83 -3.34
N LYS A 160 -12.99 8.30 -4.23
CA LYS A 160 -12.75 6.87 -4.40
C LYS A 160 -11.58 6.42 -3.54
N PRO A 161 -11.53 5.14 -3.14
CA PRO A 161 -10.34 4.55 -2.53
C PRO A 161 -9.08 4.87 -3.33
N LYS A 162 -7.97 5.12 -2.63
CA LYS A 162 -6.70 5.36 -3.31
C LYS A 162 -6.12 4.04 -3.78
N ARG A 163 -6.04 3.86 -5.10
CA ARG A 163 -5.37 2.70 -5.71
C ARG A 163 -3.96 3.07 -6.16
N TYR A 164 -2.99 2.24 -5.81
CA TYR A 164 -1.61 2.34 -6.27
C TYR A 164 -1.16 0.97 -6.79
N SER A 165 -0.52 0.96 -7.97
CA SER A 165 0.06 -0.26 -8.52
C SER A 165 1.58 -0.14 -8.53
N LYS A 166 2.25 -1.22 -8.12
CA LYS A 166 3.70 -1.34 -8.04
C LYS A 166 4.33 -0.95 -9.37
N ARG A 167 5.40 -0.15 -9.36
CA ARG A 167 6.05 0.31 -10.60
C ARG A 167 7.27 -0.54 -10.95
N ILE A 168 7.92 -1.10 -9.94
CA ILE A 168 9.12 -1.92 -10.07
C ILE A 168 8.79 -3.33 -9.59
N GLU A 169 8.91 -4.32 -10.48
CA GLU A 169 8.80 -5.72 -10.07
C GLU A 169 10.11 -6.18 -9.41
N ALA A 170 10.00 -7.01 -8.38
CA ALA A 170 11.15 -7.50 -7.61
C ALA A 170 11.83 -8.71 -8.27
N ASN A 171 11.48 -9.05 -9.52
CA ASN A 171 11.89 -10.28 -10.22
C ASN A 171 11.63 -11.55 -9.37
N GLU A 172 10.56 -11.55 -8.57
CA GLU A 172 10.20 -12.70 -7.73
C GLU A 172 9.80 -13.90 -8.60
N LEU A 173 10.28 -15.09 -8.21
CA LEU A 173 10.15 -16.40 -8.87
C LEU A 173 8.71 -16.94 -8.89
N LEU A 174 7.76 -16.13 -9.32
CA LEU A 174 6.39 -16.57 -9.56
C LEU A 174 6.15 -16.99 -11.03
N GLU A 175 7.23 -17.14 -11.79
CA GLU A 175 7.25 -17.08 -13.26
C GLU A 175 6.58 -18.21 -14.08
N PRO A 176 6.11 -19.37 -13.57
CA PRO A 176 5.40 -20.30 -14.46
C PRO A 176 3.88 -20.05 -14.55
N PHE A 177 3.25 -19.44 -13.53
CA PHE A 177 1.78 -19.40 -13.39
C PHE A 177 1.18 -18.00 -13.38
N ILE A 178 2.02 -16.97 -13.47
CA ILE A 178 1.58 -15.59 -13.35
C ILE A 178 1.67 -14.92 -14.70
N GLY A 179 0.57 -14.28 -15.09
CA GLY A 179 0.56 -13.37 -16.21
C GLY A 179 1.72 -12.38 -16.20
N MET A 180 2.08 -11.81 -17.35
CA MET A 180 3.18 -10.85 -17.41
C MET A 180 2.87 -9.61 -16.55
N PHE A 181 3.79 -9.27 -15.64
CA PHE A 181 3.67 -8.09 -14.80
C PHE A 181 3.70 -6.82 -15.65
N TYR A 182 2.74 -5.93 -15.38
CA TYR A 182 2.61 -4.65 -16.05
C TYR A 182 2.77 -3.51 -15.02
N PRO A 183 3.83 -2.69 -15.12
CA PRO A 183 4.07 -1.58 -14.21
C PRO A 183 2.89 -0.62 -13.99
N GLY A 184 2.75 -0.19 -12.74
CA GLY A 184 1.88 0.90 -12.34
C GLY A 184 2.33 2.26 -12.87
N HIS A 185 1.37 3.18 -12.94
CA HIS A 185 1.59 4.55 -13.42
C HIS A 185 0.79 5.57 -12.60
N GLY A 186 0.05 5.12 -11.58
CA GLY A 186 -0.75 5.98 -10.73
C GLY A 186 0.14 6.75 -9.75
N GLU A 187 -0.32 7.91 -9.33
CA GLU A 187 0.35 8.68 -8.29
C GLU A 187 0.27 7.94 -6.94
N PRO A 188 1.29 8.00 -6.09
CA PRO A 188 1.30 7.35 -4.78
C PRO A 188 0.66 8.17 -3.65
N PHE A 189 0.19 9.39 -3.94
CA PHE A 189 -0.24 10.34 -2.91
C PHE A 189 -1.74 10.30 -2.61
N PHE A 190 -2.11 10.46 -1.35
CA PHE A 190 -3.49 10.72 -0.92
C PHE A 190 -3.51 11.47 0.42
N THR A 191 -4.65 12.04 0.79
CA THR A 191 -4.83 12.77 2.05
C THR A 191 -6.05 12.24 2.78
N GLN A 192 -5.92 12.03 4.09
CA GLN A 192 -7.04 11.68 4.97
C GLN A 192 -6.88 12.44 6.29
N ASN A 193 -7.97 13.00 6.83
CA ASN A 193 -7.94 13.78 8.09
C ASN A 193 -6.89 14.89 8.12
N GLY A 194 -6.60 15.50 6.97
CA GLY A 194 -5.56 16.52 6.81
C GLY A 194 -4.11 16.00 6.88
N ILE A 195 -3.91 14.68 6.89
CA ILE A 195 -2.62 14.00 6.91
C ILE A 195 -2.33 13.50 5.49
N ARG A 196 -1.14 13.78 4.96
CA ARG A 196 -0.74 13.40 3.61
C ARG A 196 0.05 12.10 3.66
N PHE A 197 -0.39 11.13 2.88
CA PHE A 197 0.19 9.81 2.80
C PHE A 197 0.85 9.60 1.44
N GLY A 198 1.97 8.90 1.44
CA GLY A 198 2.58 8.32 0.25
C GLY A 198 2.66 6.81 0.41
N ILE A 199 2.23 6.05 -0.60
CA ILE A 199 2.29 4.58 -0.58
C ILE A 199 3.25 4.04 -1.64
N GLU A 200 4.05 3.06 -1.25
CA GLU A 200 4.91 2.26 -2.12
C GLU A 200 4.71 0.77 -1.88
N ILE A 201 5.07 -0.05 -2.87
CA ILE A 201 5.00 -1.51 -2.75
C ILE A 201 6.39 -2.11 -2.90
N CYS A 202 6.91 -2.67 -1.81
CA CYS A 202 8.14 -3.48 -1.77
C CYS A 202 9.31 -2.85 -2.56
N ALA A 203 9.69 -3.44 -3.71
CA ALA A 203 10.80 -2.97 -4.54
C ALA A 203 10.70 -1.51 -5.01
N ASP A 204 9.50 -0.90 -5.03
CA ASP A 204 9.36 0.54 -5.26
C ASP A 204 10.17 1.36 -4.26
N HIS A 205 10.19 0.95 -2.98
CA HIS A 205 10.97 1.62 -1.93
C HIS A 205 12.48 1.46 -2.16
N LYS A 206 12.95 0.28 -2.57
CA LYS A 206 14.37 0.07 -2.92
C LYS A 206 14.83 1.04 -4.01
N GLU A 207 13.99 1.23 -5.01
CA GLU A 207 14.28 2.12 -6.13
C GLU A 207 14.00 3.60 -5.80
N GLY A 208 13.26 3.89 -4.73
CA GLY A 208 12.92 5.24 -4.29
C GLY A 208 11.88 5.89 -5.19
N VAL A 209 10.82 5.16 -5.53
CA VAL A 209 9.77 5.66 -6.43
C VAL A 209 9.05 6.87 -5.82
N LEU A 210 8.74 6.88 -4.53
CA LEU A 210 8.00 7.95 -3.85
C LEU A 210 8.86 9.19 -3.69
N VAL A 211 10.13 9.03 -3.29
CA VAL A 211 11.05 10.18 -3.24
C VAL A 211 11.27 10.78 -4.62
N SER A 212 11.32 9.96 -5.68
CA SER A 212 11.38 10.44 -7.06
C SER A 212 10.10 11.17 -7.47
N GLU A 213 8.93 10.64 -7.13
CA GLU A 213 7.64 11.26 -7.43
C GLU A 213 7.46 12.59 -6.69
N GLN A 214 7.84 12.66 -5.42
CA GLN A 214 7.81 13.89 -4.63
C GLN A 214 8.70 14.97 -5.26
N ARG A 215 9.91 14.62 -5.71
CA ARG A 215 10.79 15.56 -6.43
C ARG A 215 10.17 16.04 -7.74
N ARG A 216 9.46 15.15 -8.45
CA ARG A 216 8.81 15.44 -9.72
C ARG A 216 7.59 16.35 -9.57
N THR A 217 6.78 16.16 -8.54
CA THR A 217 5.49 16.85 -8.36
C THR A 217 5.54 18.00 -7.35
N GLY A 218 6.54 18.03 -6.48
CA GLY A 218 6.58 18.91 -5.32
C GLY A 218 5.60 18.50 -4.20
N GLN A 219 4.84 17.41 -4.36
CA GLN A 219 3.92 16.94 -3.33
C GLN A 219 4.68 16.25 -2.22
N VAL A 220 4.61 16.81 -1.02
CA VAL A 220 5.25 16.27 0.17
C VAL A 220 4.27 15.38 0.96
N VAL A 221 4.80 14.45 1.76
CA VAL A 221 4.02 13.48 2.55
C VAL A 221 4.42 13.57 4.01
N ASP A 222 3.47 13.32 4.91
CA ASP A 222 3.72 13.25 6.36
C ASP A 222 4.02 11.82 6.79
N VAL A 223 3.30 10.86 6.19
CA VAL A 223 3.41 9.43 6.47
C VAL A 223 3.78 8.69 5.19
N HIS A 224 4.90 7.97 5.22
CA HIS A 224 5.33 7.07 4.16
C HIS A 224 4.95 5.64 4.52
N LEU A 225 4.04 5.06 3.73
CA LEU A 225 3.54 3.70 3.86
C LEU A 225 4.25 2.77 2.88
N ILE A 226 4.88 1.72 3.41
CA ILE A 226 5.52 0.66 2.62
C ILE A 226 4.72 -0.62 2.84
N VAL A 227 4.10 -1.14 1.78
CA VAL A 227 3.43 -2.45 1.79
C VAL A 227 4.35 -3.45 1.13
N ALA A 228 4.83 -4.44 1.87
CA ALA A 228 5.89 -5.30 1.38
C ALA A 228 5.71 -6.77 1.75
N ASN A 229 6.34 -7.63 0.96
CA ASN A 229 6.60 -8.99 1.38
C ASN A 229 7.88 -9.00 2.24
N THR A 230 9.04 -8.61 1.70
CA THR A 230 10.32 -8.83 2.39
C THR A 230 11.27 -7.63 2.49
N ILE A 231 10.83 -6.42 2.18
CA ILE A 231 11.72 -5.25 2.19
C ILE A 231 11.89 -4.62 3.58
N TYR A 232 13.12 -4.23 3.91
CA TYR A 232 13.42 -3.37 5.05
C TYR A 232 13.33 -1.89 4.73
N THR A 233 13.15 -1.08 5.76
CA THR A 233 13.19 0.39 5.62
C THR A 233 14.61 0.83 5.28
N ILE A 234 14.83 1.28 4.04
CA ILE A 234 16.08 1.89 3.57
C ILE A 234 16.03 3.42 3.81
N PRO A 235 16.78 3.97 4.78
CA PRO A 235 16.60 5.36 5.22
C PRO A 235 16.80 6.42 4.13
N ASN A 236 17.78 6.23 3.24
CA ASN A 236 18.06 7.17 2.14
C ASN A 236 17.08 7.07 0.96
N LYS A 237 16.11 6.14 1.01
CA LYS A 237 15.04 6.00 0.03
C LYS A 237 13.69 6.51 0.52
N VAL A 238 13.56 6.75 1.83
CA VAL A 238 12.38 7.40 2.40
C VAL A 238 12.22 8.79 1.79
N ALA A 239 10.99 9.13 1.41
CA ALA A 239 10.61 10.45 0.92
C ALA A 239 11.13 11.57 1.84
N LYS A 240 11.51 12.69 1.21
CA LYS A 240 12.04 13.86 1.92
C LYS A 240 10.91 14.47 2.75
N ASP A 241 11.23 15.08 3.89
CA ASP A 241 10.27 15.78 4.75
C ASP A 241 9.13 14.89 5.31
N THR A 242 9.26 13.56 5.14
CA THR A 242 8.41 12.56 5.79
C THR A 242 8.72 12.55 7.28
N ALA A 243 7.67 12.63 8.09
CA ALA A 243 7.77 12.56 9.54
C ALA A 243 7.72 11.12 10.06
N ILE A 244 6.81 10.30 9.50
CA ILE A 244 6.57 8.93 9.97
C ILE A 244 6.74 7.96 8.80
N VAL A 245 7.44 6.85 9.05
CA VAL A 245 7.56 5.73 8.11
C VAL A 245 6.89 4.51 8.73
N ILE A 246 5.96 3.88 8.01
CA ILE A 246 5.31 2.64 8.42
C ILE A 246 5.66 1.58 7.39
N ASN A 247 6.38 0.54 7.79
CA ASN A 247 6.70 -0.60 6.93
C ASN A 247 5.92 -1.83 7.40
N CYS A 248 4.98 -2.28 6.57
CA CYS A 248 4.24 -3.51 6.78
C CYS A 248 4.80 -4.59 5.86
N ALA A 249 5.79 -5.33 6.36
CA ALA A 249 6.39 -6.48 5.69
C ALA A 249 5.76 -7.80 6.18
N GLY A 250 5.69 -8.79 5.30
CA GLY A 250 5.19 -10.14 5.60
C GLY A 250 6.31 -11.18 5.56
N SER A 251 5.93 -12.44 5.36
CA SER A 251 6.88 -13.52 5.01
C SER A 251 6.20 -14.58 4.14
N PHE A 252 5.63 -14.17 3.01
CA PHE A 252 4.97 -15.08 2.07
C PHE A 252 5.95 -16.09 1.41
N GLN A 253 7.26 -15.88 1.52
CA GLN A 253 8.30 -16.73 0.92
C GLN A 253 9.30 -17.30 1.95
N SER A 254 8.91 -17.47 3.22
CA SER A 254 9.69 -18.17 4.26
C SER A 254 11.03 -17.54 4.66
N ASP A 255 11.28 -16.27 4.33
CA ASP A 255 12.43 -15.54 4.89
C ASP A 255 12.04 -14.94 6.26
N ILE A 256 12.58 -15.52 7.32
CA ILE A 256 12.37 -15.09 8.71
C ILE A 256 12.91 -13.67 8.94
N HIS A 257 13.81 -13.17 8.08
CA HIS A 257 14.36 -11.82 8.16
C HIS A 257 13.37 -10.74 7.69
N ALA A 258 12.41 -11.09 6.83
CA ALA A 258 11.40 -10.17 6.31
C ALA A 258 10.42 -9.69 7.40
N ALA A 259 9.96 -10.59 8.27
CA ALA A 259 9.07 -10.24 9.39
C ALA A 259 9.75 -9.32 10.44
N LYS A 260 11.09 -9.26 10.46
CA LYS A 260 11.86 -8.35 11.33
C LYS A 260 11.90 -6.92 10.78
N ALA A 261 11.52 -6.72 9.51
CA ALA A 261 11.47 -5.41 8.89
C ALA A 261 10.18 -4.63 9.16
N THR A 262 9.17 -5.26 9.77
CA THR A 262 7.88 -4.63 10.07
C THR A 262 7.97 -3.73 11.30
N GLY A 263 7.65 -2.44 11.12
CA GLY A 263 7.77 -1.46 12.19
C GLY A 263 7.36 -0.05 11.79
N VAL A 264 7.55 0.86 12.74
CA VAL A 264 7.30 2.30 12.57
C VAL A 264 8.54 3.07 12.98
N TRP A 265 8.88 4.11 12.21
CA TRP A 265 9.97 5.02 12.52
C TRP A 265 9.50 6.47 12.45
N ILE A 266 10.05 7.31 13.33
CA ILE A 266 9.90 8.76 13.27
C ILE A 266 11.22 9.34 12.76
N ARG A 267 11.13 10.31 11.86
CA ARG A 267 12.28 11.08 11.43
C ARG A 267 12.59 12.19 12.43
N ASP A 268 13.79 12.19 12.98
CA ASP A 268 14.26 13.25 13.87
C ASP A 268 14.65 14.53 13.09
N ALA A 269 15.12 15.55 13.81
CA ALA A 269 15.54 16.82 13.22
C ALA A 269 16.79 16.70 12.32
N ASP A 270 17.63 15.69 12.55
CA ASP A 270 18.87 15.43 11.80
C ASP A 270 18.62 14.50 10.59
N GLY A 271 17.39 13.99 10.45
CA GLY A 271 16.97 13.11 9.37
C GLY A 271 17.17 11.62 9.64
N THR A 272 17.60 11.24 10.85
CA THR A 272 17.71 9.86 11.33
C THR A 272 16.31 9.27 11.54
N LEU A 273 16.19 7.94 11.41
CA LEU A 273 14.94 7.22 11.64
C LEU A 273 15.02 6.46 12.96
N ASP A 274 14.30 6.95 13.96
CA ASP A 274 14.19 6.31 15.27
C ASP A 274 12.98 5.37 15.30
N ALA A 275 13.22 4.12 15.71
CA ALA A 275 12.15 3.14 15.82
C ALA A 275 11.19 3.54 16.95
N VAL A 276 9.90 3.43 16.67
CA VAL A 276 8.85 3.62 17.67
C VAL A 276 8.67 2.32 18.44
N GLU A 277 8.49 2.41 19.75
CA GLU A 277 8.19 1.25 20.57
C GLU A 277 6.78 0.70 20.28
N MET A 278 6.65 -0.61 20.31
CA MET A 278 5.37 -1.27 20.12
C MET A 278 4.51 -1.09 21.36
N SER A 279 3.21 -0.85 21.16
CA SER A 279 2.22 -0.70 22.22
C SER A 279 2.08 -1.99 23.04
N PRO A 280 1.85 -1.90 24.36
CA PRO A 280 1.57 -3.07 25.20
C PRO A 280 0.25 -3.77 24.86
N CYS A 281 -0.64 -3.15 24.07
CA CYS A 281 -1.87 -3.80 23.59
C CYS A 281 -1.68 -4.62 22.31
N ALA A 282 -0.46 -4.66 21.75
CA ALA A 282 -0.13 -5.57 20.67
C ALA A 282 -0.32 -7.03 21.11
N ILE A 283 -0.71 -7.88 20.17
CA ILE A 283 -0.89 -9.32 20.38
C ILE A 283 -0.17 -10.08 19.27
N ASP A 284 -0.09 -11.40 19.39
CA ASP A 284 0.75 -12.29 18.56
C ASP A 284 0.85 -11.90 17.08
N ASP A 285 -0.30 -11.76 16.39
CA ASP A 285 -0.37 -11.44 14.95
C ASP A 285 -0.65 -9.97 14.64
N LEU A 286 -0.87 -9.13 15.66
CA LEU A 286 -1.17 -7.70 15.52
C LEU A 286 -0.10 -6.85 16.19
N ARG A 287 0.74 -6.22 15.37
CA ARG A 287 1.67 -5.19 15.83
C ARG A 287 0.96 -3.85 15.89
N ILE A 288 0.92 -3.23 17.06
CA ILE A 288 0.24 -1.95 17.29
C ILE A 288 1.26 -0.91 17.74
N TYR A 289 1.30 0.23 17.08
CA TYR A 289 2.10 1.41 17.46
C TYR A 289 1.12 2.55 17.65
N ALA A 290 0.82 2.87 18.90
CA ALA A 290 -0.25 3.79 19.27
C ALA A 290 0.27 5.22 19.43
N ASP A 291 -0.62 6.18 19.22
CA ASP A 291 -0.44 7.57 19.64
C ASP A 291 0.81 8.29 19.12
N ILE A 292 1.25 7.92 17.93
CA ILE A 292 2.44 8.48 17.29
C ILE A 292 2.15 9.95 16.94
N PRO A 293 2.87 10.93 17.53
CA PRO A 293 2.59 12.33 17.30
C PRO A 293 2.99 12.75 15.89
N LEU A 294 2.10 13.45 15.19
CA LEU A 294 2.48 14.13 13.96
C LEU A 294 3.16 15.45 14.31
N PRO A 295 4.40 15.71 13.83
CA PRO A 295 5.08 16.96 14.12
C PRO A 295 4.32 18.14 13.53
N THR A 296 4.18 19.20 14.32
CA THR A 296 3.58 20.46 13.88
C THR A 296 4.42 21.06 12.76
N ARG A 297 3.84 21.32 11.59
CA ARG A 297 4.61 21.93 10.50
C ARG A 297 4.88 23.40 10.80
N LYS A 298 6.12 23.83 10.54
CA LYS A 298 6.46 25.25 10.41
C LYS A 298 5.69 25.82 9.21
N GLY A 299 4.55 26.48 9.48
CA GLY A 299 3.69 27.06 8.45
C GLY A 299 2.20 26.82 8.64
N ASP A 300 1.79 25.88 9.50
CA ASP A 300 0.37 25.63 9.82
C ASP A 300 -0.18 26.59 10.88
N TYR A 301 0.53 27.70 11.17
CA TYR A 301 -0.07 28.82 11.89
C TYR A 301 -1.13 29.42 10.98
N SER A 302 -2.39 29.06 11.24
CA SER A 302 -3.55 29.70 10.66
C SER A 302 -3.37 31.21 10.72
N PHE A 303 -3.29 31.85 9.56
CA PHE A 303 -3.64 33.26 9.46
C PHE A 303 -5.08 33.37 9.96
N SER A 304 -5.26 33.76 11.22
CA SER A 304 -6.53 34.34 11.64
C SER A 304 -6.72 35.57 10.75
N PRO A 305 -7.79 35.62 9.93
CA PRO A 305 -8.11 36.87 9.27
C PRO A 305 -8.43 37.84 10.39
N ASN A 306 -7.58 38.86 10.54
CA ASN A 306 -7.90 40.01 11.37
C ASN A 306 -9.21 40.56 10.82
N VAL A 307 -10.30 40.31 11.55
CA VAL A 307 -11.56 41.03 11.40
C VAL A 307 -11.24 42.46 11.79
N PHE A 308 -10.94 43.29 10.80
CA PHE A 308 -11.04 44.73 10.97
C PHE A 308 -12.53 45.03 11.08
N ILE A 309 -12.95 45.39 12.30
CA ILE A 309 -14.21 46.09 12.58
C ILE A 309 -14.02 47.55 12.17
#